data_AF-A0A7Y2H428-F1
#
_entry.id   AF-A0A7Y2H428-F1
#
_cell.length_a   1.000
_cell.length_b   1.000
_cell.length_c   1.000
_cell.angle_alpha   90.00
_cell.angle_beta   90.00
_cell.angle_gamma   90.00
#
_symmetry.space_group_name_H-M   'P 1'
#
loop_
_entity.id
_entity.type
_entity.pdbx_description
1 polymer ?
#
loop_
_entity_poly.entity_id
_entity_poly.type
_entity_poly.pdbx_seq_one_letter_code
_entity_poly.pdbx_strand_id
1 'polypeptide(L)'
;MSRQHIVLFSTILTMQLTMGQTSDSTGKSYEQLPQRGEQYTAGTTLARMVDGLAFRYYWATEALTEQDYEFRAADDLRSIAELMQHIYDLSEVVLATAQKEIVNRSQKPKEILSPEEMRAVTLSRLATSADLFAQVNDFSAYPIRFSSEKG
;
A
#
# COMPACT_ATOMS: atom_id res chain seq x y z
N MET A 1 -21.99 -50.24 -7.78
CA MET A 1 -20.71 -49.50 -7.65
C MET A 1 -20.71 -48.13 -8.35
N SER A 2 -21.85 -47.46 -8.62
CA SER A 2 -21.82 -46.12 -9.29
C SER A 2 -22.18 -44.97 -8.34
N ARG A 3 -23.16 -45.16 -7.46
CA ARG A 3 -23.63 -44.14 -6.51
C ARG A 3 -22.56 -43.67 -5.52
N GLN A 4 -21.74 -44.58 -4.99
CA GLN A 4 -20.68 -44.21 -4.04
C GLN A 4 -19.59 -43.36 -4.70
N HIS A 5 -19.25 -43.61 -5.96
CA HIS A 5 -18.26 -42.82 -6.69
C HIS A 5 -18.81 -41.45 -7.08
N ILE A 6 -20.11 -41.34 -7.41
CA ILE A 6 -20.76 -40.04 -7.68
C ILE A 6 -20.79 -39.18 -6.42
N VAL A 7 -21.12 -39.76 -5.26
CA VAL A 7 -21.09 -39.04 -3.98
C VAL A 7 -19.65 -38.63 -3.64
N LEU A 8 -18.67 -39.53 -3.79
CA LEU A 8 -17.26 -39.22 -3.52
C LEU A 8 -16.74 -38.10 -4.43
N PHE A 9 -17.09 -38.15 -5.71
CA PHE A 9 -16.70 -37.13 -6.70
C PHE A 9 -17.36 -35.77 -6.42
N SER A 10 -18.64 -35.77 -6.03
CA SER A 10 -19.35 -34.56 -5.60
C SER A 10 -18.71 -33.94 -4.36
N THR A 11 -18.31 -34.73 -3.37
CA THR A 11 -17.68 -34.25 -2.14
C THR A 11 -16.29 -33.66 -2.40
N ILE A 12 -15.50 -34.29 -3.28
CA ILE A 12 -14.18 -33.80 -3.68
C ILE A 12 -14.30 -32.47 -4.45
N LEU A 13 -15.28 -32.35 -5.35
CA LEU A 13 -15.52 -31.12 -6.11
C LEU A 13 -15.93 -29.94 -5.22
N THR A 14 -16.75 -30.17 -4.20
CA THR A 14 -17.10 -29.13 -3.22
C THR A 14 -15.91 -28.70 -2.34
N MET A 15 -14.97 -29.61 -2.05
CA MET A 15 -13.75 -29.30 -1.29
C MET A 15 -12.77 -28.42 -2.09
N GLN A 16 -12.70 -28.60 -3.41
CA GLN A 16 -11.86 -27.75 -4.28
C GLN A 16 -12.43 -26.33 -4.44
N LEU A 17 -13.75 -26.18 -4.44
CA LEU A 17 -14.39 -24.85 -4.52
C LEU A 17 -14.17 -24.01 -3.26
N THR A 18 -13.99 -24.64 -2.08
CA THR A 18 -13.66 -23.92 -0.83
C THR A 18 -12.19 -23.49 -0.72
N MET A 19 -11.28 -24.09 -1.50
CA MET A 19 -9.85 -23.72 -1.52
C MET A 19 -9.54 -22.56 -2.49
N GLY A 20 -10.52 -22.06 -3.24
CA GLY A 20 -10.38 -20.88 -4.10
C GLY A 20 -10.48 -19.53 -3.39
N GLN A 21 -10.68 -19.51 -2.07
CA GLN A 21 -10.64 -18.29 -1.25
C GLN A 21 -9.50 -18.35 -0.24
N THR A 22 -8.27 -18.22 -0.74
CA THR A 22 -7.14 -17.83 0.10
C THR A 22 -6.45 -16.63 -0.52
N SER A 23 -6.89 -15.45 -0.10
CA SER A 23 -6.06 -14.24 -0.11
C SER A 23 -6.26 -13.51 1.22
N ASP A 24 -6.13 -14.26 2.32
CA ASP A 24 -5.76 -13.67 3.61
C ASP A 24 -4.25 -13.39 3.59
N SER A 25 -3.83 -12.47 2.71
CA SER A 25 -2.69 -11.63 3.03
C SER A 25 -3.25 -10.46 3.81
N THR A 26 -2.75 -10.22 5.00
CA THR A 26 -3.11 -9.17 5.96
C THR A 26 -2.80 -7.75 5.46
N GLY A 27 -3.26 -7.39 4.27
CA GLY A 27 -3.13 -6.07 3.66
C GLY A 27 -4.24 -5.86 2.62
N LYS A 28 -4.93 -4.71 2.68
CA LYS A 28 -5.92 -4.33 1.69
C LYS A 28 -5.27 -4.31 0.30
N SER A 29 -5.78 -5.10 -0.64
CA SER A 29 -5.40 -4.97 -2.05
C SER A 29 -6.04 -3.71 -2.64
N TYR A 30 -5.24 -2.88 -3.30
CA TYR A 30 -5.67 -1.63 -3.94
C TYR A 30 -6.04 -1.80 -5.42
N GLU A 31 -6.35 -3.03 -5.85
CA GLU A 31 -7.02 -3.32 -7.14
C GLU A 31 -8.34 -2.56 -7.28
N GLN A 32 -9.00 -2.31 -6.14
CA GLN A 32 -10.23 -1.54 -6.02
C GLN A 32 -10.10 -0.55 -4.86
N LEU A 33 -10.88 0.54 -4.90
CA LEU A 33 -10.95 1.45 -3.77
C LEU A 33 -11.62 0.75 -2.57
N PRO A 34 -11.01 0.79 -1.38
CA PRO A 34 -11.63 0.22 -0.19
C PRO A 34 -12.92 0.97 0.14
N GLN A 35 -13.94 0.22 0.57
CA GLN A 35 -15.17 0.82 1.03
C GLN A 35 -14.91 1.61 2.33
N ARG A 36 -15.49 2.80 2.42
CA ARG A 36 -15.51 3.61 3.64
C ARG A 36 -16.95 3.95 3.98
N GLY A 37 -17.20 4.24 5.26
CA GLY A 37 -18.49 4.75 5.71
C GLY A 37 -18.89 6.03 4.99
N GLU A 38 -20.20 6.28 4.95
CA GLU A 38 -20.80 7.41 4.23
C GLU A 38 -20.60 8.77 4.92
N GLN A 39 -20.07 8.77 6.14
CA GLN A 39 -19.85 9.97 6.93
C GLN A 39 -18.68 10.78 6.36
N TYR A 40 -18.95 12.04 6.01
CA TYR A 40 -17.96 12.98 5.53
C TYR A 40 -17.40 13.81 6.70
N THR A 41 -16.16 13.53 7.08
CA THR A 41 -15.39 14.26 8.09
C THR A 41 -14.05 14.66 7.50
N ALA A 42 -13.29 15.51 8.21
CA ALA A 42 -11.92 15.83 7.82
C ALA A 42 -11.08 14.54 7.67
N GLY A 43 -11.19 13.63 8.64
CA GLY A 43 -10.51 12.33 8.63
C GLY A 43 -10.89 11.44 7.45
N THR A 44 -12.18 11.20 7.22
CA THR A 44 -12.64 10.34 6.14
C THR A 44 -12.34 10.93 4.76
N THR A 45 -12.32 12.26 4.63
CA THR A 45 -11.91 12.97 3.41
C THR A 45 -10.43 12.77 3.11
N LEU A 46 -9.54 13.10 4.07
CA LEU A 46 -8.10 12.92 3.88
C LEU A 46 -7.77 11.46 3.58
N ALA A 47 -8.41 10.56 4.30
CA ALA A 47 -8.15 9.16 4.14
C ALA A 47 -8.65 8.59 2.79
N ARG A 48 -9.76 9.11 2.25
CA ARG A 48 -10.16 8.82 0.85
C ARG A 48 -9.15 9.36 -0.17
N MET A 49 -8.50 10.49 0.10
CA MET A 49 -7.41 11.00 -0.74
C MET A 49 -6.21 10.05 -0.72
N VAL A 50 -5.83 9.53 0.45
CA VAL A 50 -4.75 8.56 0.60
C VAL A 50 -5.07 7.25 -0.11
N ASP A 51 -6.30 6.72 0.02
CA ASP A 51 -6.73 5.54 -0.74
C ASP A 51 -6.69 5.78 -2.25
N GLY A 52 -7.11 6.96 -2.71
CA GLY A 52 -7.05 7.33 -4.12
C GLY A 52 -5.61 7.42 -4.65
N LEU A 53 -4.66 7.83 -3.80
CA LEU A 53 -3.24 7.79 -4.13
C LEU A 53 -2.73 6.34 -4.23
N ALA A 54 -3.05 5.50 -3.25
CA ALA A 54 -2.63 4.11 -3.23
C ALA A 54 -3.22 3.30 -4.39
N PHE A 55 -4.49 3.51 -4.73
CA PHE A 55 -5.14 2.91 -5.91
C PHE A 55 -4.44 3.28 -7.21
N ARG A 56 -4.14 4.57 -7.42
CA ARG A 56 -3.43 5.01 -8.64
C ARG A 56 -2.01 4.48 -8.67
N TYR A 57 -1.33 4.45 -7.53
CA TYR A 57 0.02 3.89 -7.42
C TYR A 57 0.03 2.39 -7.71
N TYR A 58 -0.95 1.64 -7.21
CA TYR A 58 -1.12 0.21 -7.49
C TYR A 58 -1.14 -0.04 -8.99
N TRP A 59 -2.02 0.66 -9.73
CA TRP A 59 -2.17 0.47 -11.17
C TRP A 59 -1.03 1.04 -12.00
N ALA A 60 -0.39 2.12 -11.54
CA ALA A 60 0.78 2.69 -12.22
C ALA A 60 2.02 1.80 -12.10
N THR A 61 2.05 0.87 -11.13
CA THR A 61 3.19 -0.01 -10.84
C THR A 61 2.87 -1.48 -11.04
N GLU A 62 1.68 -1.81 -11.52
CA GLU A 62 1.27 -3.18 -11.77
C GLU A 62 1.95 -3.71 -13.04
N ALA A 63 2.53 -4.91 -12.94
CA ALA A 63 3.16 -5.63 -14.05
C ALA A 63 4.31 -4.87 -14.77
N LEU A 64 4.98 -3.94 -14.07
CA LEU A 64 6.21 -3.35 -14.59
C LEU A 64 7.31 -4.41 -14.72
N THR A 65 8.09 -4.29 -15.79
CA THR A 65 9.24 -5.16 -16.06
C THR A 65 10.55 -4.46 -15.69
N GLU A 66 11.65 -5.21 -15.66
CA GLU A 66 12.99 -4.66 -15.44
C GLU A 66 13.34 -3.53 -16.42
N GLN A 67 12.89 -3.66 -17.68
CA GLN A 67 13.10 -2.62 -18.69
C GLN A 67 12.31 -1.34 -18.38
N ASP A 68 11.10 -1.47 -17.83
CA ASP A 68 10.28 -0.33 -17.45
C ASP A 68 10.90 0.41 -16.26
N TYR A 69 11.44 -0.32 -15.27
CA TYR A 69 12.08 0.27 -14.10
C TYR A 69 13.26 1.18 -14.46
N GLU A 70 14.02 0.82 -15.50
CA GLU A 70 15.15 1.61 -16.01
C GLU A 70 14.74 2.75 -16.95
N PHE A 71 13.48 2.77 -17.41
CA PHE A 71 13.00 3.80 -18.33
C PHE A 71 13.13 5.21 -17.73
N ARG A 72 13.67 6.13 -18.53
CA ARG A 72 13.80 7.55 -18.23
C ARG A 72 13.15 8.36 -19.35
N ALA A 73 12.35 9.38 -18.98
CA ALA A 73 11.75 10.28 -19.97
C ALA A 73 12.77 11.24 -20.61
N ALA A 74 13.85 11.56 -19.89
CA ALA A 74 15.03 12.28 -20.35
C ALA A 74 16.23 11.93 -19.46
N ASP A 75 17.46 12.17 -19.93
CA ASP A 75 18.69 11.75 -19.26
C ASP A 75 18.89 12.36 -17.86
N ASP A 76 18.33 13.55 -17.63
CA ASP A 76 18.39 14.29 -16.36
C ASP A 76 17.22 13.98 -15.41
N LEU A 77 16.27 13.14 -15.84
CA LEU A 77 15.11 12.75 -15.06
C LEU A 77 15.31 11.40 -14.37
N ARG A 78 14.54 11.19 -13.31
CA ARG A 78 14.52 9.92 -12.56
C ARG A 78 14.01 8.79 -13.45
N SER A 79 14.60 7.60 -13.30
CA SER A 79 13.96 6.38 -13.80
C SER A 79 12.68 6.07 -13.03
N ILE A 80 11.88 5.12 -13.54
CA ILE A 80 10.70 4.64 -12.80
C ILE A 80 11.10 4.08 -11.44
N ALA A 81 12.18 3.29 -11.35
CA ALA A 81 12.68 2.78 -10.07
C ALA A 81 13.08 3.91 -9.10
N GLU A 82 13.77 4.94 -9.58
CA GLU A 82 14.16 6.09 -8.75
C GLU A 82 12.94 6.91 -8.30
N LEU A 83 11.90 7.01 -9.13
CA LEU A 83 10.64 7.65 -8.77
C LEU A 83 9.86 6.82 -7.75
N MET A 84 9.82 5.49 -7.91
CA MET A 84 9.22 4.57 -6.94
C MET A 84 9.93 4.67 -5.58
N GLN A 85 11.26 4.71 -5.55
CA GLN A 85 12.02 4.97 -4.32
C GLN A 85 11.62 6.30 -3.68
N HIS A 86 11.48 7.36 -4.48
CA HIS A 86 11.06 8.66 -3.95
C HIS A 86 9.66 8.60 -3.32
N ILE A 87 8.71 7.92 -3.96
CA ILE A 87 7.36 7.72 -3.42
C ILE A 87 7.39 6.84 -2.16
N TYR A 88 8.22 5.79 -2.14
CA TYR A 88 8.46 4.96 -0.97
C TYR A 88 8.93 5.80 0.22
N ASP A 89 9.90 6.70 0.03
CA ASP A 89 10.42 7.58 1.09
C ASP A 89 9.33 8.55 1.59
N LEU A 90 8.48 9.06 0.69
CA LEU A 90 7.36 9.92 1.05
C LEU A 90 6.26 9.17 1.81
N SER A 91 6.01 7.90 1.49
CA SER A 91 5.02 7.08 2.19
C SER A 91 5.39 6.85 3.66
N GLU A 92 6.68 6.83 4.00
CA GLU A 92 7.13 6.80 5.40
C GLU A 92 6.69 8.06 6.15
N VAL A 93 6.82 9.24 5.52
CA VAL A 93 6.41 10.51 6.13
C VAL A 93 4.90 10.53 6.39
N VAL A 94 4.11 10.00 5.44
CA VAL A 94 2.64 9.90 5.59
C VAL A 94 2.30 8.99 6.77
N LEU A 95 2.93 7.82 6.86
CA LEU A 95 2.69 6.88 7.95
C LEU A 95 3.12 7.44 9.31
N ALA A 96 4.32 8.01 9.40
CA ALA A 96 4.81 8.63 10.63
C ALA A 96 3.87 9.76 11.08
N THR A 97 3.37 10.58 10.16
CA THR A 97 2.36 11.61 10.48
C THR A 97 1.09 10.99 11.03
N ALA A 98 0.57 9.93 10.41
CA ALA A 98 -0.61 9.21 10.88
C ALA A 98 -0.41 8.58 12.28
N GLN A 99 0.80 8.16 12.60
CA GLN A 99 1.20 7.60 13.90
C GLN A 99 1.64 8.67 14.91
N LYS A 100 1.73 9.95 14.51
CA LYS A 100 2.29 11.07 15.30
C LYS A 100 3.75 10.87 15.71
N GLU A 101 4.50 10.15 14.88
CA GLU A 101 5.91 9.88 15.06
C GLU A 101 6.79 10.93 14.37
N ILE A 102 8.07 10.94 14.74
CA ILE A 102 9.07 11.82 14.14
C ILE A 102 9.81 11.04 13.06
N VAL A 103 9.92 11.61 11.86
CA VAL A 103 10.70 11.05 10.77
C VAL A 103 12.17 11.36 11.00
N ASN A 104 12.97 10.33 11.29
CA ASN A 104 14.42 10.47 11.38
C ASN A 104 15.09 10.11 10.05
N ARG A 105 15.54 11.13 9.32
CA ARG A 105 16.28 10.95 8.05
C ARG A 105 17.80 10.84 8.22
N SER A 106 18.30 11.05 9.43
CA SER A 106 19.74 11.24 9.65
C SER A 106 20.51 9.93 9.86
N GLN A 107 19.81 8.79 10.07
CA GLN A 107 20.47 7.56 10.56
C GLN A 107 19.94 6.25 9.97
N LYS A 108 19.09 6.27 8.94
CA LYS A 108 18.70 5.02 8.29
C LYS A 108 19.71 4.67 7.19
N PRO A 109 20.42 3.53 7.28
CA PRO A 109 21.04 2.95 6.10
C PRO A 109 19.98 2.90 5.01
N LYS A 110 20.32 3.32 3.80
CA LYS A 110 19.38 3.21 2.69
C LYS A 110 19.17 1.70 2.45
N GLU A 111 18.02 1.19 2.89
CA GLU A 111 17.64 -0.18 2.62
C GLU A 111 17.63 -0.36 1.11
N ILE A 112 18.40 -1.33 0.62
CA ILE A 112 18.42 -1.68 -0.80
C ILE A 112 17.26 -2.64 -0.99
N LEU A 113 16.12 -2.09 -1.40
CA LEU A 113 14.91 -2.85 -1.72
C LEU A 113 14.76 -2.96 -3.24
N SER A 114 14.20 -4.09 -3.70
CA SER A 114 13.76 -4.20 -5.09
C SER A 114 12.56 -3.28 -5.36
N PRO A 115 12.29 -2.90 -6.62
CA PRO A 115 11.07 -2.16 -6.98
C PRO A 115 9.77 -2.81 -6.47
N GLU A 116 9.67 -4.12 -6.50
CA GLU A 116 8.52 -4.89 -5.99
C GLU A 116 8.37 -4.77 -4.47
N GLU A 117 9.47 -4.84 -3.73
CA GLU A 117 9.48 -4.67 -2.28
C GLU A 117 9.09 -3.23 -1.91
N MET A 118 9.65 -2.23 -2.61
CA MET A 118 9.26 -0.83 -2.44
C MET A 118 7.78 -0.62 -2.71
N ARG A 119 7.25 -1.25 -3.75
CA ARG A 119 5.82 -1.21 -4.10
C ARG A 119 4.96 -1.77 -2.96
N ALA A 120 5.27 -2.97 -2.49
CA ALA A 120 4.52 -3.64 -1.42
C ALA A 120 4.50 -2.81 -0.13
N VAL A 121 5.67 -2.31 0.29
CA VAL A 121 5.79 -1.48 1.50
C VAL A 121 5.05 -0.14 1.35
N THR A 122 5.16 0.51 0.19
CA THR A 122 4.47 1.77 -0.09
C THR A 122 2.95 1.60 0.03
N LEU A 123 2.38 0.59 -0.62
CA LEU A 123 0.94 0.31 -0.56
C LEU A 123 0.48 0.00 0.85
N SER A 124 1.24 -0.79 1.61
CA SER A 124 0.96 -1.09 3.02
C SER A 124 0.96 0.17 3.89
N ARG A 125 2.00 1.02 3.77
CA ARG A 125 2.08 2.29 4.52
C ARG A 125 0.91 3.21 4.22
N LEU A 126 0.53 3.34 2.95
CA LEU A 126 -0.63 4.15 2.55
C LEU A 126 -1.94 3.56 3.09
N ALA A 127 -2.13 2.24 3.04
CA ALA A 127 -3.29 1.56 3.64
C ALA A 127 -3.43 1.87 5.12
N THR A 128 -2.36 1.64 5.89
CA THR A 128 -2.34 1.90 7.34
C THR A 128 -2.60 3.37 7.64
N SER A 129 -1.97 4.28 6.89
CA SER A 129 -2.17 5.72 7.06
C SER A 129 -3.63 6.12 6.84
N ALA A 130 -4.25 5.58 5.79
CA ALA A 130 -5.63 5.86 5.45
C ALA A 130 -6.60 5.31 6.52
N ASP A 131 -6.29 4.18 7.16
CA ASP A 131 -7.10 3.62 8.25
C ASP A 131 -6.98 4.42 9.55
N LEU A 132 -5.78 4.94 9.83
CA LEU A 132 -5.55 5.82 10.97
C LEU A 132 -6.24 7.18 10.79
N PHE A 133 -6.07 7.82 9.64
CA PHE A 133 -6.70 9.12 9.36
C PHE A 133 -8.23 9.07 9.34
N ALA A 134 -8.83 7.92 8.97
CA ALA A 134 -10.28 7.75 8.97
C ALA A 134 -10.93 8.05 10.33
N GLN A 135 -10.18 7.82 11.40
CA GLN A 135 -10.64 7.91 12.78
C GLN A 135 -10.39 9.30 13.39
N VAL A 136 -9.83 10.23 12.60
CA VAL A 136 -9.41 11.56 13.06
C VAL A 136 -10.51 12.58 12.78
N ASN A 137 -10.97 13.25 13.83
CA ASN A 137 -11.91 14.36 13.71
C ASN A 137 -11.19 15.71 13.56
N ASP A 138 -10.01 15.84 14.17
CA ASP A 138 -9.21 17.06 14.19
C ASP A 138 -7.72 16.77 14.02
N PHE A 139 -7.06 17.54 13.16
CA PHE A 139 -5.66 17.33 12.77
C PHE A 139 -4.67 18.21 13.53
N SER A 140 -5.11 19.02 14.50
CA SER A 140 -4.20 19.89 15.28
C SER A 140 -3.05 19.12 15.95
N ALA A 141 -3.30 17.86 16.33
CA ALA A 141 -2.34 16.97 16.95
C ALA A 141 -1.50 16.13 15.96
N TYR A 142 -1.56 16.39 14.65
CA TYR A 142 -0.89 15.64 13.59
C TYR A 142 0.11 16.51 12.77
N PRO A 143 1.02 17.26 13.40
CA PRO A 143 2.06 17.97 12.65
C PRO A 143 3.04 16.98 12.02
N ILE A 144 3.54 17.32 10.85
CA ILE A 144 4.68 16.61 10.24
C ILE A 144 5.94 16.98 11.04
N ARG A 145 6.65 15.99 11.58
CA ARG A 145 7.85 16.19 12.39
C ARG A 145 9.05 15.48 11.79
N PHE A 146 10.17 16.19 11.69
CA PHE A 146 11.45 15.65 11.26
C PHE A 146 12.48 15.85 12.38
N SER A 147 13.39 14.89 12.54
CA SER A 147 14.61 15.10 13.35
C SER A 147 15.83 15.15 12.43
N SER A 148 16.57 16.26 12.51
CA SER A 148 17.90 16.38 11.92
C SER A 148 18.95 16.35 13.04
N GLU A 149 20.15 15.84 12.77
CA GLU A 149 21.31 16.01 13.67
C GLU A 149 21.65 17.49 13.96
N LYS A 150 21.04 18.45 13.23
CA LYS A 150 21.22 19.89 13.45
C LYS A 150 20.05 20.60 14.16
N GLY A 151 19.13 19.86 14.78
CA GLY A 151 18.00 20.42 15.56
C GLY A 151 16.66 20.20 14.89
#